data_AF-A0A7K4HG40-F1
#
_entry.id   AF-A0A7K4HG40-F1
#
_cell.length_a   1.000
_cell.length_b   1.000
_cell.length_c   1.000
_cell.angle_alpha   90.00
_cell.angle_beta   90.00
_cell.angle_gamma   90.00
#
_symmetry.space_group_name_H-M   'P 1'
#
loop_
_entity.id
_entity.type
_entity.pdbx_description
1 polymer ?
#
loop_
_entity_poly.entity_id
_entity_poly.type
_entity_poly.pdbx_seq_one_letter_code
_entity_poly.pdbx_strand_id
1 'polypeptide(L)' 'MKDKFQIVGEKIQEFSLPNSRGETINIRALEGKKKVVVVLFRNIN' A
#
# COMPACT_ATOMS: atom_id res chain seq x y z
N MET A 1 7.60 9.50 -19.95
CA MET A 1 6.88 8.26 -19.56
C MET A 1 7.81 7.13 -19.13
N LYS A 2 9.05 7.04 -19.65
CA LYS A 2 10.02 5.98 -19.30
C LYS A 2 10.32 5.88 -17.79
N ASP A 3 10.31 7.00 -17.06
CA ASP A 3 10.69 7.03 -15.64
C ASP A 3 9.60 6.58 -14.65
N LYS A 4 8.32 6.59 -15.07
CA LYS A 4 7.21 6.21 -14.16
C LYS A 4 7.04 4.70 -13.99
N PHE A 5 7.61 3.91 -14.90
CA PHE A 5 7.52 2.45 -14.87
C PHE A 5 8.65 1.79 -14.09
N GLN A 6 9.68 2.53 -13.70
CA GLN A 6 10.85 1.97 -13.00
C GLN A 6 10.49 1.41 -11.61
N ILE A 7 9.39 1.88 -11.01
CA ILE A 7 8.86 1.40 -9.73
C ILE A 7 8.10 0.05 -9.89
N VAL A 8 7.69 -0.31 -11.11
CA VAL A 8 6.88 -1.53 -11.34
C VAL A 8 7.76 -2.77 -11.18
N GLY A 9 7.38 -3.65 -10.24
CA GLY A 9 8.11 -4.88 -9.92
C GLY A 9 9.01 -4.76 -8.69
N GLU A 10 9.24 -3.55 -8.19
CA GLU A 10 9.89 -3.34 -6.90
C GLU A 10 8.96 -3.69 -5.74
N LYS A 11 9.53 -4.19 -4.64
CA LYS A 11 8.77 -4.46 -3.43
C LYS A 11 8.31 -3.15 -2.82
N ILE A 12 7.02 -3.07 -2.51
CA ILE A 12 6.49 -1.98 -1.69
C ILE A 12 7.19 -2.00 -0.32
N GLN A 13 7.52 -0.82 0.19
CA GLN A 13 8.09 -0.71 1.54
C GLN A 13 7.08 -1.16 2.59
N GLU A 14 7.59 -1.70 3.69
CA GLU A 14 6.76 -2.10 4.81
C GLU A 14 6.22 -0.87 5.55
N PHE A 15 4.93 -0.89 5.86
CA PHE A 15 4.28 0.12 6.69
C PHE A 15 3.15 -0.50 7.50
N SER A 16 2.84 0.19 8.60
CA SER A 16 1.70 -0.10 9.47
C SER A 16 0.81 1.13 9.52
N LEU A 17 -0.48 0.95 9.23
CA LEU A 17 -1.48 2.03 9.26
C LEU A 17 -2.74 1.60 10.01
N PRO A 18 -3.41 2.53 10.73
CA PRO A 18 -4.72 2.26 11.27
C PRO A 18 -5.75 2.09 10.16
N ASN A 19 -6.66 1.15 10.32
CA ASN A 19 -7.81 0.98 9.44
C ASN A 19 -9.08 1.63 10.06
N SER A 20 -10.18 1.61 9.32
CA SER A 20 -11.47 2.15 9.77
C SER A 20 -12.11 1.40 10.94
N ARG A 21 -11.57 0.24 11.35
CA ARG A 21 -12.01 -0.53 12.53
C ARG A 21 -11.19 -0.22 13.78
N GLY A 22 -10.23 0.71 13.70
CA GLY A 22 -9.33 1.04 14.82
C GLY A 22 -8.18 0.05 15.00
N GLU A 23 -8.02 -0.91 14.09
CA GLU A 23 -6.91 -1.87 14.12
C GLU A 23 -5.72 -1.29 13.38
N THR A 24 -4.51 -1.49 13.90
CA THR A 24 -3.29 -1.21 13.12
C THR A 24 -2.93 -2.42 12.29
N ILE A 25 -2.92 -2.27 10.96
CA ILE A 25 -2.57 -3.34 10.02
C ILE A 25 -1.19 -3.07 9.44
N ASN A 26 -0.32 -4.08 9.50
CA ASN A 26 0.91 -4.12 8.73
C ASN A 26 0.65 -4.72 7.34
N ILE A 27 1.17 -4.09 6.28
CA ILE A 27 0.95 -4.51 4.89
C ILE A 27 1.42 -5.94 4.58
N ARG A 28 2.44 -6.46 5.30
CA ARG A 28 2.93 -7.85 5.15
C ARG A 28 1.91 -8.90 5.53
N ALA A 29 0.95 -8.58 6.39
CA ALA A 29 -0.10 -9.53 6.76
C ALA A 29 -0.99 -9.94 5.57
N LEU A 30 -0.97 -9.15 4.49
CA LEU A 30 -1.70 -9.37 3.24
C LEU A 30 -0.84 -10.01 2.14
N GLU A 31 0.48 -10.09 2.31
CA GLU A 31 1.41 -10.69 1.35
C GLU A 31 1.07 -12.17 1.11
N GLY A 32 1.06 -12.60 -0.16
CA GLY A 32 0.77 -13.98 -0.55
C GLY A 32 -0.70 -14.43 -0.37
N LYS A 33 -1.53 -13.67 0.35
CA LYS A 33 -2.93 -14.02 0.59
C LYS A 33 -3.87 -13.41 -0.45
N LYS A 34 -3.61 -12.17 -0.86
CA LYS A 34 -4.48 -11.41 -1.78
C LYS A 34 -3.66 -10.42 -2.62
N LYS A 35 -4.22 -10.02 -3.77
CA LYS A 35 -3.74 -8.82 -4.48
C LYS A 35 -4.19 -7.59 -3.69
N VAL A 36 -3.29 -6.63 -3.49
CA VAL A 36 -3.54 -5.41 -2.70
C VAL A 36 -3.50 -4.20 -3.62
N VAL A 37 -4.47 -3.29 -3.45
CA VAL A 37 -4.49 -1.98 -4.13
C VAL A 37 -4.32 -0.89 -3.07
N VAL A 38 -3.35 -0.01 -3.26
CA VAL A 38 -3.09 1.14 -2.39
C VAL A 38 -3.48 2.42 -3.11
N VAL A 39 -4.40 3.19 -2.53
CA VAL A 39 -4.85 4.48 -3.08
C VAL A 39 -4.51 5.56 -2.06
N LEU A 40 -3.73 6.56 -2.47
CA LEU A 40 -3.33 7.68 -1.61
C LEU A 40 -4.14 8.92 -1.98
N PHE A 41 -4.93 9.40 -1.04
CA PHE A 41 -5.63 10.68 -1.15
C PHE A 41 -4.81 11.75 -0.44
N ARG A 42 -4.46 12.84 -1.12
CA ARG A 42 -3.69 13.94 -0.52
C ARG A 42 -4.56 15.00 0.14
N ASN A 43 -5.83 15.07 -0.23
CA ASN A 43 -6.77 16.04 0.30
C ASN A 43 -8.15 15.38 0.33
N ILE A 44 -8.59 14.96 1.51
CA ILE A 44 -9.92 14.42 1.75
C ILE A 44 -10.66 15.52 2.52
N ASN A 45 -11.14 16.51 1.78
CA ASN A 45 -12.11 17.48 2.28
C ASN A 45 -13.51 17.00 1.89
#